data_AF-A0A387B6L3-F1
#
_entry.id   AF-A0A387B6L3-F1
#
_cell.length_a   1.000
_cell.length_b   1.000
_cell.length_c   1.000
_cell.angle_alpha   90.00
_cell.angle_beta   90.00
_cell.angle_gamma   90.00
#
_symmetry.space_group_name_H-M   'P 1'
#
loop_
_entity.id
_entity.type
_entity.pdbx_description
1 polymer ?
#
loop_
_entity_poly.entity_id
_entity_poly.type
_entity_poly.pdbx_seq_one_letter_code
_entity_poly.pdbx_strand_id
1 'polypeptide(L)'
;MKGVHNVETPKYNREQILKNIEESRLARESSNFDQYLAKEKFQKTLMSMEPMDRQRYLQWHKYAEAGISPSDRVRVLEISETAPKIKMIDGMNQQSVFKNIEAIDKEINPRPKPERYLHPDYLEAHKHQFDNGAIKIQRFMPQEGGFNNGAIGSPKDHVAFVMPKDVGETLIDISKGNPRLLEDLLGLHPGDFGDAPVAIDIPYDSIKNLKVPSGNEASAFKGYWKPGGRTYPGNMPEAVIDEVPWGEFTIRKLGGD
;
A
#
# COMPACT_ATOMS: atom_id res chain seq x y z
N MET A 1 -30.41 -38.02 -68.42
CA MET A 1 -29.48 -38.82 -67.58
C MET A 1 -28.98 -37.95 -66.45
N LYS A 2 -29.33 -38.27 -65.19
CA LYS A 2 -28.93 -37.51 -64.00
C LYS A 2 -27.55 -37.99 -63.56
N GLY A 3 -26.56 -37.09 -63.54
CA GLY A 3 -25.25 -37.35 -62.94
C GLY A 3 -25.37 -37.39 -61.43
N VAL A 4 -25.26 -38.58 -60.84
CA VAL A 4 -25.13 -38.73 -59.39
C VAL A 4 -23.65 -38.56 -59.08
N HIS A 5 -23.26 -37.38 -58.61
CA HIS A 5 -21.95 -37.18 -57.98
C HIS A 5 -21.93 -38.00 -56.69
N ASN A 6 -21.16 -39.09 -56.70
CA ASN A 6 -20.86 -39.85 -55.49
C ASN A 6 -19.85 -39.02 -54.68
N VAL A 7 -20.35 -38.22 -53.73
CA VAL A 7 -19.51 -37.48 -52.80
C VAL A 7 -18.98 -38.50 -51.79
N GLU A 8 -17.74 -38.97 -52.00
CA GLU A 8 -17.08 -39.82 -51.01
C GLU A 8 -17.01 -39.08 -49.67
N THR A 9 -17.70 -39.59 -48.66
CA THR A 9 -17.58 -39.11 -47.28
C THR A 9 -16.16 -39.35 -46.79
N PRO A 10 -15.47 -38.34 -46.20
CA PRO A 10 -14.09 -38.52 -45.77
C PRO A 10 -13.97 -39.68 -44.78
N LYS A 11 -13.09 -40.65 -45.07
CA LYS A 11 -12.74 -41.72 -44.14
C LYS A 11 -11.86 -41.13 -43.04
N TYR A 12 -12.47 -40.75 -41.93
CA TYR A 12 -11.76 -40.25 -40.77
C TYR A 12 -11.10 -41.41 -40.00
N ASN A 13 -9.77 -41.37 -39.87
CA ASN A 13 -9.04 -42.29 -39.01
C ASN A 13 -9.25 -41.87 -37.54
N ARG A 14 -10.14 -42.59 -36.84
CA ARG A 14 -10.50 -42.32 -35.45
C ARG A 14 -9.29 -42.31 -34.51
N GLU A 15 -8.33 -43.21 -34.70
CA GLU A 15 -7.13 -43.28 -33.86
C GLU A 15 -6.23 -42.06 -34.07
N GLN A 16 -6.07 -41.62 -35.31
CA GLN A 16 -5.30 -40.41 -35.63
C GLN A 16 -5.97 -39.16 -35.04
N ILE A 17 -7.31 -39.08 -35.07
CA ILE A 17 -8.05 -37.97 -34.46
C ILE A 17 -7.84 -37.95 -32.94
N LEU A 18 -7.94 -39.11 -32.28
CA LEU A 18 -7.70 -39.21 -30.83
C LEU A 18 -6.28 -38.81 -30.47
N LYS A 19 -5.29 -39.26 -31.25
CA LYS A 19 -3.89 -38.87 -31.07
C LYS A 19 -3.68 -37.36 -31.23
N ASN A 20 -4.28 -36.74 -32.24
CA ASN A 20 -4.19 -35.29 -32.46
C ASN A 20 -4.85 -34.49 -31.31
N ILE A 21 -5.95 -35.00 -30.74
CA ILE A 21 -6.61 -34.37 -29.59
C ILE A 21 -5.74 -34.47 -28.33
N GLU A 22 -5.13 -35.63 -28.08
CA GLU A 22 -4.20 -35.87 -26.97
C GLU A 22 -2.97 -34.95 -27.07
N GLU A 23 -2.32 -34.90 -28.25
CA GLU A 23 -1.16 -34.03 -28.50
C GLU A 23 -1.53 -32.55 -28.36
N SER A 24 -2.72 -32.13 -28.80
CA SER A 24 -3.20 -30.76 -28.60
C SER A 24 -3.47 -30.44 -27.13
N ARG A 25 -4.01 -31.39 -26.35
CA ARG A 25 -4.19 -31.24 -24.89
C ARG A 25 -2.84 -31.08 -24.20
N LEU A 26 -1.88 -31.97 -24.48
CA LEU A 26 -0.53 -31.92 -23.92
C LEU A 26 0.17 -30.60 -24.29
N ALA A 27 0.04 -30.13 -25.52
CA ALA A 27 0.59 -28.85 -25.96
C ALA A 27 -0.03 -27.66 -25.21
N ARG A 28 -1.33 -27.69 -24.88
CA ARG A 28 -1.99 -26.64 -24.08
C ARG A 28 -1.51 -26.66 -22.63
N GLU A 29 -1.40 -27.85 -22.03
CA GLU A 29 -0.88 -28.02 -20.67
C GLU A 29 0.59 -27.59 -20.58
N SER A 30 1.42 -27.95 -21.56
CA SER A 30 2.84 -27.61 -21.58
C SER A 30 3.13 -26.15 -21.95
N SER A 31 2.19 -25.45 -22.59
CA SER A 31 2.40 -24.07 -23.06
C SER A 31 2.00 -22.99 -22.03
N ASN A 32 1.56 -23.39 -20.83
CA ASN A 32 1.02 -22.47 -19.82
C ASN A 32 -0.18 -21.65 -20.34
N PHE A 33 -0.95 -22.18 -21.29
CA PHE A 33 -2.06 -21.45 -21.93
C PHE A 33 -3.10 -20.95 -20.91
N ASP A 34 -3.40 -21.76 -19.89
CA ASP A 34 -4.34 -21.38 -18.83
C ASP A 34 -3.82 -20.20 -17.99
N GLN A 35 -2.51 -20.14 -17.74
CA GLN A 35 -1.89 -19.00 -17.05
C GLN A 35 -1.94 -17.74 -17.91
N TYR A 36 -1.71 -17.86 -19.23
CA TYR A 36 -1.87 -16.76 -20.17
C TYR A 36 -3.31 -16.25 -20.16
N LEU A 37 -4.30 -17.15 -20.25
CA LEU A 37 -5.71 -16.78 -20.25
C LEU A 37 -6.12 -16.12 -18.93
N ALA A 38 -5.62 -16.60 -17.80
CA ALA A 38 -5.84 -15.97 -16.49
C ALA A 38 -5.24 -14.55 -16.44
N LYS A 39 -4.00 -14.38 -16.93
CA LYS A 39 -3.33 -13.07 -17.01
C LYS A 39 -4.08 -12.10 -17.95
N GLU A 40 -4.52 -12.57 -19.10
CA GLU A 40 -5.27 -11.77 -20.07
C GLU A 40 -6.63 -11.32 -19.49
N LYS A 41 -7.36 -12.23 -18.83
CA LYS A 41 -8.61 -11.89 -18.11
C LYS A 41 -8.36 -10.88 -17.01
N PHE A 42 -7.33 -11.06 -16.20
CA PHE A 42 -6.94 -10.12 -15.14
C PHE A 42 -6.64 -8.72 -15.72
N GLN A 43 -5.85 -8.65 -16.78
CA GLN A 43 -5.53 -7.38 -17.46
C GLN A 43 -6.76 -6.70 -18.04
N LYS A 44 -7.65 -7.45 -18.71
CA LYS A 44 -8.92 -6.92 -19.24
C LYS A 44 -9.79 -6.34 -18.13
N THR A 45 -9.94 -7.07 -17.02
CA THR A 45 -10.67 -6.59 -15.83
C THR A 45 -10.06 -5.31 -15.27
N LEU A 46 -8.74 -5.24 -15.13
CA LEU A 46 -8.07 -4.01 -14.66
C LEU A 46 -8.33 -2.83 -15.60
N MET A 47 -8.23 -3.03 -16.91
CA MET A 47 -8.42 -1.96 -17.90
C MET A 47 -9.84 -1.39 -17.90
N SER A 48 -10.85 -2.19 -17.57
CA SER A 48 -12.25 -1.75 -17.51
C SER A 48 -12.66 -1.11 -16.18
N MET A 49 -11.81 -1.16 -15.15
CA MET A 49 -12.08 -0.55 -13.83
C MET A 49 -11.70 0.92 -13.80
N GLU A 50 -12.48 1.71 -13.05
CA GLU A 50 -12.10 3.06 -12.63
C GLU A 50 -10.76 3.03 -11.86
N PRO A 51 -9.93 4.09 -11.91
CA PRO A 51 -8.60 4.08 -11.32
C PRO A 51 -8.56 3.69 -9.83
N MET A 52 -9.52 4.16 -9.04
CA MET A 52 -9.62 3.83 -7.60
C MET A 52 -9.97 2.36 -7.37
N ASP A 53 -10.93 1.82 -8.10
CA ASP A 53 -11.34 0.42 -8.00
C ASP A 53 -10.21 -0.51 -8.44
N ARG A 54 -9.50 -0.12 -9.51
CA ARG A 54 -8.31 -0.82 -9.99
C ARG A 54 -7.22 -0.90 -8.94
N GLN A 55 -6.93 0.21 -8.23
CA GLN A 55 -5.95 0.23 -7.16
C GLN A 55 -6.37 -0.69 -6.01
N ARG A 56 -7.63 -0.61 -5.57
CA ARG A 56 -8.17 -1.49 -4.51
C ARG A 56 -8.09 -2.96 -4.89
N TYR A 57 -8.44 -3.28 -6.13
CA TYR A 57 -8.39 -4.64 -6.65
C TYR A 57 -6.96 -5.18 -6.68
N LEU A 58 -5.99 -4.39 -7.18
CA LEU A 58 -4.56 -4.76 -7.14
C LEU A 58 -4.07 -4.99 -5.72
N GLN A 59 -4.42 -4.09 -4.80
CA GLN A 59 -4.02 -4.19 -3.40
C GLN A 59 -4.59 -5.45 -2.73
N TRP A 60 -5.86 -5.76 -2.98
CA TRP A 60 -6.52 -6.96 -2.49
C TRP A 60 -5.85 -8.26 -2.97
N HIS A 61 -5.41 -8.29 -4.23
CA HIS A 61 -4.68 -9.42 -4.80
C HIS A 61 -3.29 -9.54 -4.19
N LYS A 62 -2.57 -8.42 -4.04
CA LYS A 62 -1.26 -8.41 -3.37
C LYS A 62 -1.35 -8.99 -1.96
N TYR A 63 -2.36 -8.58 -1.18
CA TYR A 63 -2.58 -9.14 0.15
C TYR A 63 -2.94 -10.63 0.13
N ALA A 64 -3.67 -11.09 -0.89
CA ALA A 64 -3.96 -12.51 -1.07
C ALA A 64 -2.69 -13.32 -1.32
N GLU A 65 -1.84 -12.83 -2.22
CA GLU A 65 -0.55 -13.44 -2.59
C GLU A 65 0.43 -13.47 -1.41
N ALA A 66 0.37 -12.45 -0.54
CA ALA A 66 1.11 -12.41 0.73
C ALA A 66 0.57 -13.37 1.80
N GLY A 67 -0.53 -14.09 1.54
CA GLY A 67 -1.11 -15.06 2.47
C GLY A 67 -2.01 -14.47 3.55
N ILE A 68 -2.45 -13.21 3.40
CA ILE A 68 -3.36 -12.57 4.36
C ILE A 68 -4.77 -13.14 4.19
N SER A 69 -5.37 -13.56 5.32
CA SER A 69 -6.70 -14.18 5.33
C SER A 69 -7.76 -13.24 4.72
N PRO A 70 -8.87 -13.77 4.15
CA PRO A 70 -9.97 -12.92 3.69
C PRO A 70 -10.50 -11.97 4.77
N SER A 71 -10.65 -12.42 6.02
CA SER A 71 -11.12 -11.59 7.14
C SER A 71 -10.13 -10.47 7.48
N ASP A 72 -8.83 -10.76 7.49
CA ASP A 72 -7.83 -9.74 7.79
C ASP A 72 -7.70 -8.73 6.65
N ARG A 73 -7.85 -9.16 5.39
CA ARG A 73 -7.92 -8.22 4.26
C ARG A 73 -9.10 -7.25 4.37
N VAL A 74 -10.25 -7.71 4.86
CA VAL A 74 -11.39 -6.81 5.15
C VAL A 74 -11.00 -5.79 6.22
N ARG A 75 -10.36 -6.22 7.32
CA ARG A 75 -9.88 -5.31 8.38
C ARG A 75 -8.91 -4.25 7.85
N VAL A 76 -8.01 -4.61 6.93
CA VAL A 76 -7.12 -3.62 6.28
C VAL A 76 -7.91 -2.64 5.42
N LEU A 77 -8.90 -3.10 4.66
CA LEU A 77 -9.76 -2.22 3.86
C LEU A 77 -10.60 -1.28 4.73
N GLU A 78 -11.12 -1.76 5.86
CA GLU A 78 -11.91 -0.99 6.81
C GLU A 78 -11.15 0.24 7.32
N ILE A 79 -9.83 0.14 7.55
CA ILE A 79 -8.98 1.29 7.92
C ILE A 79 -9.15 2.44 6.91
N SER A 80 -9.11 2.13 5.62
CA SER A 80 -9.26 3.14 4.58
C SER A 80 -10.69 3.64 4.46
N GLU A 81 -11.67 2.76 4.72
CA GLU A 81 -13.09 3.09 4.63
C GLU A 81 -13.56 4.02 5.73
N THR A 82 -13.16 3.77 6.98
CA THR A 82 -13.57 4.56 8.14
C THR A 82 -12.79 5.87 8.27
N ALA A 83 -11.61 5.96 7.68
CA ALA A 83 -10.81 7.18 7.71
C ALA A 83 -11.48 8.35 6.94
N PRO A 84 -11.33 9.61 7.41
CA PRO A 84 -11.94 10.79 6.80
C PRO A 84 -11.66 10.88 5.30
N LYS A 85 -12.69 11.00 4.45
CA LYS A 85 -12.45 11.09 2.99
C LYS A 85 -11.76 12.41 2.65
N ILE A 86 -10.76 12.36 1.76
CA ILE A 86 -10.03 13.55 1.31
C ILE A 86 -11.04 14.57 0.75
N LYS A 87 -11.04 15.77 1.32
CA LYS A 87 -11.83 16.90 0.85
C LYS A 87 -10.89 17.98 0.35
N MET A 88 -10.94 18.24 -0.95
CA MET A 88 -10.18 19.33 -1.57
C MET A 88 -10.85 20.68 -1.28
N ILE A 89 -10.10 21.78 -1.41
CA ILE A 89 -10.69 23.11 -1.51
C ILE A 89 -11.59 23.19 -2.74
N ASP A 90 -12.71 23.91 -2.64
CA ASP A 90 -13.70 24.03 -3.71
C ASP A 90 -13.09 24.43 -5.05
N GLY A 91 -13.51 23.75 -6.12
CA GLY A 91 -13.01 23.95 -7.48
C GLY A 91 -11.67 23.25 -7.80
N MET A 92 -11.00 22.62 -6.82
CA MET A 92 -9.78 21.86 -7.08
C MET A 92 -10.07 20.40 -7.40
N ASN A 93 -9.45 19.89 -8.47
CA ASN A 93 -9.49 18.47 -8.81
C ASN A 93 -8.35 17.72 -8.11
N GLN A 94 -8.67 16.75 -7.24
CA GLN A 94 -7.70 15.98 -6.46
C GLN A 94 -6.62 15.34 -7.33
N GLN A 95 -7.03 14.64 -8.40
CA GLN A 95 -6.10 13.88 -9.24
C GLN A 95 -5.09 14.80 -9.92
N SER A 96 -5.55 15.91 -10.50
CA SER A 96 -4.69 16.91 -11.13
C SER A 96 -3.76 17.58 -10.14
N VAL A 97 -4.27 17.99 -8.98
CA VAL A 97 -3.45 18.64 -7.94
C VAL A 97 -2.37 17.68 -7.43
N PHE A 98 -2.73 16.44 -7.10
CA PHE A 98 -1.79 15.47 -6.54
C PHE A 98 -0.70 15.13 -7.56
N LYS A 99 -1.08 14.88 -8.82
CA LYS A 99 -0.12 14.66 -9.91
C LYS A 99 0.86 15.82 -10.08
N ASN A 100 0.38 17.06 -10.00
CA ASN A 100 1.23 18.24 -10.12
C ASN A 100 2.20 18.37 -8.94
N ILE A 101 1.75 18.08 -7.71
CA ILE A 101 2.59 18.13 -6.51
C ILE A 101 3.68 17.04 -6.56
N GLU A 102 3.33 15.81 -6.97
CA GLU A 102 4.26 14.69 -7.10
C GLU A 102 5.35 14.97 -8.15
N ALA A 103 5.04 15.76 -9.18
CA ALA A 103 6.00 16.17 -10.21
C ALA A 103 7.00 17.25 -9.74
N ILE A 104 6.77 17.90 -8.59
CA ILE A 104 7.68 18.90 -8.04
C ILE A 104 8.89 18.20 -7.41
N ASP A 105 10.07 18.58 -7.89
CA ASP A 105 11.33 18.29 -7.20
C ASP A 105 11.47 19.21 -5.99
N LYS A 106 11.31 18.63 -4.79
CA LYS A 106 11.33 19.35 -3.52
C LYS A 106 12.69 19.99 -3.21
N GLU A 107 13.77 19.47 -3.80
CA GLU A 107 15.12 19.99 -3.59
C GLU A 107 15.37 21.27 -4.42
N ILE A 108 14.51 21.54 -5.42
CA ILE A 108 14.58 22.73 -6.26
C ILE A 108 13.48 23.74 -5.86
N ASN A 109 12.25 23.27 -5.69
CA ASN A 109 11.11 24.10 -5.33
C ASN A 109 10.32 23.45 -4.20
N PRO A 110 9.95 24.19 -3.13
CA PRO A 110 9.15 23.64 -2.07
C PRO A 110 7.76 23.25 -2.58
N ARG A 111 7.27 22.08 -2.16
CA ARG A 111 5.89 21.64 -2.41
C ARG A 111 4.91 22.52 -1.64
N PRO A 112 3.70 22.76 -2.17
CA PRO A 112 2.69 23.54 -1.46
C PRO A 112 2.30 22.85 -0.16
N LYS A 113 2.05 23.64 0.89
CA LYS A 113 1.54 23.12 2.16
C LYS A 113 0.12 22.54 1.99
N PRO A 114 -0.28 21.51 2.76
CA PRO A 114 -1.60 20.90 2.68
C PRO A 114 -2.78 21.88 2.75
N GLU A 115 -2.69 22.94 3.55
CA GLU A 115 -3.73 23.97 3.70
C GLU A 115 -4.00 24.76 2.41
N ARG A 116 -3.12 24.64 1.40
CA ARG A 116 -3.31 25.29 0.09
C ARG A 116 -4.20 24.49 -0.84
N TYR A 117 -4.48 23.22 -0.54
CA TYR A 117 -5.27 22.36 -1.42
C TYR A 117 -6.27 21.44 -0.71
N LEU A 118 -6.13 21.22 0.59
CA LEU A 118 -7.07 20.45 1.41
C LEU A 118 -7.99 21.37 2.20
N HIS A 119 -9.25 20.96 2.29
CA HIS A 119 -10.27 21.68 3.05
C HIS A 119 -9.97 21.60 4.57
N PRO A 120 -10.17 22.68 5.35
CA PRO A 120 -9.95 22.68 6.79
C PRO A 120 -10.66 21.53 7.53
N ASP A 121 -11.93 21.26 7.23
CA ASP A 121 -12.66 20.11 7.80
C ASP A 121 -11.92 18.77 7.64
N TYR A 122 -11.27 18.53 6.49
CA TYR A 122 -10.49 17.31 6.30
C TYR A 122 -9.24 17.31 7.16
N LEU A 123 -8.52 18.44 7.22
CA LEU A 123 -7.31 18.56 8.02
C LEU A 123 -7.59 18.30 9.51
N GLU A 124 -8.69 18.85 10.03
CA GLU A 124 -9.09 18.63 11.42
C GLU A 124 -9.56 17.18 11.65
N ALA A 125 -10.43 16.64 10.78
CA ALA A 125 -10.84 15.24 10.89
C ALA A 125 -9.67 14.26 10.78
N HIS A 126 -8.66 14.56 9.95
CA HIS A 126 -7.45 13.77 9.80
C HIS A 126 -6.61 13.77 11.08
N LYS A 127 -6.48 14.93 11.75
CA LYS A 127 -5.77 15.02 13.04
C LYS A 127 -6.46 14.20 14.12
N HIS A 128 -7.79 14.20 14.18
CA HIS A 128 -8.56 13.43 15.17
C HIS A 128 -8.34 11.91 15.08
N GLN A 129 -7.81 11.39 13.97
CA GLN A 129 -7.40 9.98 13.91
C GLN A 129 -6.30 9.63 14.93
N PHE A 130 -5.56 10.62 15.44
CA PHE A 130 -4.44 10.44 16.35
C PHE A 130 -4.80 10.73 17.81
N ASP A 131 -6.09 10.92 18.14
CA ASP A 131 -6.53 11.22 19.51
C ASP A 131 -6.21 10.07 20.49
N ASN A 132 -6.05 8.84 19.99
CA ASN A 132 -5.60 7.68 20.79
C ASN A 132 -4.07 7.48 20.78
N GLY A 133 -3.32 8.48 20.32
CA GLY A 133 -1.88 8.42 20.13
C GLY A 133 -1.47 7.95 18.74
N ALA A 134 -0.17 7.77 18.56
CA ALA A 134 0.46 7.45 17.30
C ALA A 134 1.38 6.24 17.45
N ILE A 135 1.69 5.62 16.32
CA ILE A 135 2.64 4.51 16.27
C ILE A 135 3.56 4.67 15.05
N LYS A 136 4.81 4.25 15.20
CA LYS A 136 5.79 4.19 14.13
C LYS A 136 6.45 2.82 14.11
N ILE A 137 6.47 2.17 12.95
CA ILE A 137 7.27 0.96 12.75
C ILE A 137 8.57 1.37 12.08
N GLN A 138 9.71 0.92 12.63
CA GLN A 138 11.02 1.23 12.07
C GLN A 138 11.97 0.04 12.16
N ARG A 139 12.93 -0.01 11.24
CA ARG A 139 13.93 -1.08 11.11
C ARG A 139 14.81 -1.23 12.36
N PHE A 140 15.27 -0.12 12.92
CA PHE A 140 16.30 -0.14 13.97
C PHE A 140 15.72 0.22 15.33
N MET A 141 16.13 -0.53 16.35
CA MET A 141 15.82 -0.19 17.73
C MET A 141 16.54 1.11 18.14
N PRO A 142 15.81 2.16 18.57
CA PRO A 142 16.44 3.37 19.08
C PRO A 142 17.16 3.08 20.40
N GLN A 143 18.22 3.84 20.68
CA GLN A 143 19.04 3.71 21.89
C GLN A 143 19.43 5.08 22.42
N GLU A 144 19.28 5.29 23.72
CA GLU A 144 19.82 6.46 24.41
C GLU A 144 21.33 6.60 24.17
N GLY A 145 21.82 7.80 23.89
CA GLY A 145 23.22 8.03 23.52
C GLY A 145 23.61 7.49 22.13
N GLY A 146 22.69 6.83 21.42
CA GLY A 146 22.89 6.30 20.07
C GLY A 146 22.61 7.31 18.97
N PHE A 147 22.23 6.81 17.79
CA PHE A 147 21.80 7.66 16.68
C PHE A 147 20.64 8.57 17.10
N ASN A 148 20.74 9.86 16.78
CA ASN A 148 19.80 10.90 17.21
C ASN A 148 19.52 10.92 18.73
N ASN A 149 20.48 10.47 19.55
CA ASN A 149 20.32 10.27 21.00
C ASN A 149 19.08 9.40 21.36
N GLY A 150 18.65 8.52 20.46
CA GLY A 150 17.47 7.67 20.62
C GLY A 150 16.13 8.35 20.29
N ALA A 151 16.11 9.64 19.99
CA ALA A 151 14.88 10.35 19.64
C ALA A 151 14.30 9.86 18.30
N ILE A 152 12.97 9.84 18.22
CA ILE A 152 12.23 9.35 17.06
C ILE A 152 11.98 10.52 16.12
N GLY A 153 12.69 10.52 15.01
CA GLY A 153 12.60 11.55 13.99
C GLY A 153 13.85 11.56 13.12
N SER A 154 13.83 12.37 12.07
CA SER A 154 15.01 12.62 11.27
C SER A 154 15.88 13.69 11.95
N PRO A 155 17.20 13.46 12.15
CA PRO A 155 18.09 14.46 12.75
C PRO A 155 18.34 15.67 11.83
N LYS A 156 17.83 15.65 10.58
CA LYS A 156 17.99 16.76 9.63
C LYS A 156 16.95 17.86 9.84
N ASP A 157 15.74 17.48 10.21
CA ASP A 157 14.56 18.36 10.26
C ASP A 157 13.71 18.15 11.51
N HIS A 158 14.10 17.23 12.40
CA HIS A 158 13.44 16.92 13.67
C HIS A 158 11.95 16.59 13.50
N VAL A 159 11.62 15.81 12.47
CA VAL A 159 10.26 15.38 12.15
C VAL A 159 10.17 13.85 12.10
N ALA A 160 9.07 13.30 12.60
CA ALA A 160 8.74 11.88 12.51
C ALA A 160 7.46 11.64 11.71
N PHE A 161 7.53 10.72 10.74
CA PHE A 161 6.35 10.12 10.13
C PHE A 161 5.75 9.06 11.04
N VAL A 162 4.44 9.13 11.25
CA VAL A 162 3.66 8.27 12.15
C VAL A 162 2.30 7.91 11.54
N MET A 163 1.72 6.81 12.00
CA MET A 163 0.33 6.43 11.71
C MET A 163 -0.51 6.46 13.00
N PRO A 164 -1.85 6.52 12.91
CA PRO A 164 -2.70 6.37 14.09
C PRO A 164 -2.39 5.09 14.83
N LYS A 165 -2.44 5.13 16.16
CA LYS A 165 -2.14 3.94 16.99
C LYS A 165 -2.98 2.73 16.59
N ASP A 166 -4.30 2.91 16.48
CA ASP A 166 -5.24 1.83 16.17
C ASP A 166 -4.98 1.19 14.80
N VAL A 167 -4.49 2.00 13.85
CA VAL A 167 -4.07 1.52 12.52
C VAL A 167 -2.85 0.61 12.66
N GLY A 168 -1.78 1.06 13.30
CA GLY A 168 -0.58 0.23 13.44
C GLY A 168 -0.80 -1.01 14.29
N GLU A 169 -1.61 -0.95 15.34
CA GLU A 169 -2.00 -2.13 16.13
C GLU A 169 -2.74 -3.16 15.28
N THR A 170 -3.65 -2.70 14.40
CA THR A 170 -4.34 -3.59 13.46
C THR A 170 -3.34 -4.28 12.51
N LEU A 171 -2.37 -3.55 11.97
CA LEU A 171 -1.35 -4.12 11.07
C LEU A 171 -0.42 -5.10 11.80
N ILE A 172 -0.03 -4.80 13.04
CA ILE A 172 0.80 -5.68 13.87
C ILE A 172 0.02 -6.95 14.21
N ASP A 173 -1.26 -6.85 14.56
CA ASP A 173 -2.10 -8.01 14.85
C ASP A 173 -2.32 -8.90 13.62
N ILE A 174 -2.56 -8.32 12.44
CA ILE A 174 -2.72 -9.07 11.19
C ILE A 174 -1.43 -9.77 10.79
N SER A 175 -0.30 -9.08 10.89
CA SER A 175 1.01 -9.64 10.55
C SER A 175 1.58 -10.57 11.62
N LYS A 176 1.02 -10.57 12.84
CA LYS A 176 1.61 -11.18 14.04
C LYS A 176 3.07 -10.72 14.25
N GLY A 177 3.36 -9.47 13.90
CA GLY A 177 4.70 -8.89 13.94
C GLY A 177 5.65 -9.38 12.84
N ASN A 178 5.19 -10.16 11.85
CA ASN A 178 6.02 -10.61 10.73
C ASN A 178 6.47 -9.41 9.88
N PRO A 179 7.79 -9.15 9.74
CA PRO A 179 8.29 -7.98 9.04
C PRO A 179 7.94 -7.98 7.55
N ARG A 180 7.89 -9.15 6.89
CA ARG A 180 7.58 -9.26 5.46
C ARG A 180 6.12 -8.92 5.17
N LEU A 181 5.21 -9.37 6.04
CA LEU A 181 3.79 -9.01 5.94
C LEU A 181 3.56 -7.52 6.23
N LEU A 182 4.27 -6.94 7.20
CA LEU A 182 4.21 -5.51 7.47
C LEU A 182 4.70 -4.67 6.29
N GLU A 183 5.78 -5.10 5.63
CA GLU A 183 6.27 -4.45 4.40
C GLU A 183 5.19 -4.49 3.30
N ASP A 184 4.53 -5.63 3.09
CA ASP A 184 3.47 -5.74 2.09
C ASP A 184 2.25 -4.86 2.41
N LEU A 185 1.83 -4.84 3.67
CA LEU A 185 0.74 -4.01 4.19
C LEU A 185 1.01 -2.51 3.99
N LEU A 186 2.24 -2.08 4.28
CA LEU A 186 2.66 -0.67 4.21
C LEU A 186 3.20 -0.25 2.85
N GLY A 187 3.27 -1.17 1.87
CA GLY A 187 3.73 -0.85 0.52
C GLY A 187 5.25 -0.69 0.38
N LEU A 188 6.01 -1.26 1.31
CA LEU A 188 7.46 -1.27 1.31
C LEU A 188 8.02 -2.43 0.48
N HIS A 189 9.33 -2.38 0.19
CA HIS A 189 10.01 -3.49 -0.45
C HIS A 189 10.37 -4.58 0.56
N PRO A 190 10.40 -5.86 0.14
CA PRO A 190 10.88 -6.94 0.99
C PRO A 190 12.28 -6.66 1.54
N GLY A 191 12.40 -6.68 2.87
CA GLY A 191 13.65 -6.46 3.59
C GLY A 191 13.90 -5.01 4.03
N ASP A 192 13.05 -4.04 3.69
CA ASP A 192 13.17 -2.65 4.16
C ASP A 192 13.20 -2.56 5.70
N PHE A 193 12.36 -3.34 6.39
CA PHE A 193 12.34 -3.43 7.85
C PHE A 193 13.39 -4.38 8.44
N GLY A 194 14.11 -5.13 7.63
CA GLY A 194 15.01 -6.17 8.13
C GLY A 194 14.25 -7.27 8.88
N ASP A 195 14.93 -8.00 9.76
CA ASP A 195 14.36 -9.20 10.39
C ASP A 195 13.76 -8.97 11.78
N ALA A 196 14.16 -7.88 12.45
CA ALA A 196 13.72 -7.54 13.81
C ALA A 196 13.39 -6.04 13.94
N PRO A 197 12.36 -5.54 13.22
CA PRO A 197 11.91 -4.17 13.40
C PRO A 197 11.31 -3.94 14.79
N VAL A 198 11.02 -2.69 15.09
CA VAL A 198 10.33 -2.29 16.32
C VAL A 198 9.11 -1.43 16.00
N ALA A 199 8.06 -1.60 16.79
CA ALA A 199 6.99 -0.62 16.91
C ALA A 199 7.31 0.36 18.02
N ILE A 200 7.10 1.64 17.75
CA ILE A 200 7.27 2.74 18.68
C ILE A 200 5.89 3.30 18.96
N ASP A 201 5.38 3.04 20.17
CA ASP A 201 4.10 3.55 20.65
C ASP A 201 4.32 4.94 21.25
N ILE A 202 3.64 5.95 20.69
CA ILE A 202 3.77 7.36 21.07
C ILE A 202 2.44 7.80 21.71
N PRO A 203 2.40 8.09 23.01
CA PRO A 203 1.19 8.56 23.67
C PRO A 203 0.78 9.94 23.14
N TYR A 204 -0.51 10.26 23.23
CA TYR A 204 -1.06 11.54 22.75
C TYR A 204 -0.30 12.76 23.33
N ASP A 205 0.06 12.72 24.61
CA ASP A 205 0.75 13.83 25.27
C ASP A 205 2.15 14.11 24.71
N SER A 206 2.77 13.14 24.02
CA SER A 206 4.06 13.27 23.36
C SER A 206 3.94 13.66 21.88
N ILE A 207 2.72 13.76 21.34
CA ILE A 207 2.48 14.24 19.99
C ILE A 207 2.53 15.77 19.98
N LYS A 208 3.49 16.34 19.22
CA LYS A 208 3.64 17.79 19.01
C LYS A 208 3.56 18.13 17.52
N ASN A 209 2.92 19.27 17.21
CA ASN A 209 2.76 19.80 15.85
C ASN A 209 2.25 18.80 14.79
N LEU A 210 1.27 17.97 15.19
CA LEU A 210 0.61 17.02 14.30
C LEU A 210 0.01 17.69 13.07
N LYS A 211 0.41 17.23 11.89
CA LYS A 211 -0.07 17.75 10.60
C LYS A 211 -0.02 16.71 9.50
N VAL A 212 -0.80 16.95 8.46
CA VAL A 212 -0.68 16.21 7.19
C VAL A 212 0.71 16.51 6.60
N PRO A 213 1.46 15.50 6.13
CA PRO A 213 2.78 15.72 5.54
C PRO A 213 2.68 16.53 4.25
N SER A 214 3.57 17.50 4.08
CA SER A 214 3.65 18.33 2.88
C SER A 214 4.50 17.72 1.77
N GLY A 215 5.32 16.72 2.12
CA GLY A 215 6.31 16.13 1.25
C GLY A 215 7.63 16.91 1.20
N ASN A 216 7.77 17.98 1.98
CA ASN A 216 9.02 18.72 2.14
C ASN A 216 9.90 18.17 3.27
N GLU A 217 9.36 17.27 4.09
CA GLU A 217 10.08 16.64 5.21
C GLU A 217 11.25 15.80 4.68
N ALA A 218 12.35 15.72 5.43
CA ALA A 218 13.58 15.05 5.01
C ALA A 218 13.35 13.57 4.69
N SER A 219 12.47 12.91 5.44
CA SER A 219 12.08 11.51 5.25
C SER A 219 10.95 11.30 4.22
N ALA A 220 10.46 12.36 3.55
CA ALA A 220 9.51 12.23 2.45
C ALA A 220 10.23 11.81 1.15
N PHE A 221 10.50 10.50 1.02
CA PHE A 221 11.25 9.95 -0.10
C PHE A 221 10.40 9.80 -1.36
N LYS A 222 11.02 10.03 -2.52
CA LYS A 222 10.38 9.85 -3.83
C LYS A 222 9.93 8.39 -3.98
N GLY A 223 8.68 8.20 -4.38
CA GLY A 223 8.06 6.88 -4.56
C GLY A 223 7.33 6.32 -3.33
N TYR A 224 7.62 6.83 -2.13
CA TYR A 224 6.95 6.39 -0.89
C TYR A 224 5.92 7.40 -0.38
N TRP A 225 6.22 8.70 -0.49
CA TRP A 225 5.32 9.76 -0.06
C TRP A 225 4.35 10.17 -1.17
N LYS A 226 3.09 10.45 -0.79
CA LYS A 226 2.06 11.06 -1.63
C LYS A 226 1.30 12.17 -0.87
N PRO A 227 0.79 13.20 -1.58
CA PRO A 227 -0.02 14.24 -0.96
C PRO A 227 -1.33 13.68 -0.37
N GLY A 228 -1.83 14.33 0.68
CA GLY A 228 -3.11 14.00 1.31
C GLY A 228 -3.03 13.24 2.64
N GLY A 229 -1.83 12.86 3.11
CA GLY A 229 -1.67 12.19 4.41
C GLY A 229 -2.16 10.75 4.39
N ARG A 230 -1.90 10.03 3.30
CA ARG A 230 -2.28 8.63 3.13
C ARG A 230 -1.07 7.83 2.67
N THR A 231 -0.87 6.65 3.26
CA THR A 231 0.12 5.69 2.78
C THR A 231 -0.25 5.19 1.38
N TYR A 232 0.75 4.78 0.61
CA TYR A 232 0.54 4.19 -0.70
C TYR A 232 1.20 2.80 -0.76
N PRO A 233 0.51 1.75 -1.24
CA PRO A 233 -0.81 1.76 -1.87
C PRO A 233 -2.00 1.52 -0.91
N GLY A 234 -1.74 1.26 0.38
CA GLY A 234 -2.77 0.87 1.36
C GLY A 234 -3.77 1.95 1.77
N ASN A 235 -3.54 3.22 1.41
CA ASN A 235 -4.45 4.35 1.66
C ASN A 235 -4.85 4.50 3.15
N MET A 236 -3.93 4.18 4.05
CA MET A 236 -4.10 4.30 5.50
C MET A 236 -3.68 5.71 5.95
N PRO A 237 -4.29 6.31 6.98
CA PRO A 237 -3.88 7.62 7.47
C PRO A 237 -2.42 7.67 7.90
N GLU A 238 -1.73 8.73 7.53
CA GLU A 238 -0.35 9.05 7.92
C GLU A 238 -0.25 10.53 8.27
N ALA A 239 0.59 10.85 9.25
CA ALA A 239 0.88 12.23 9.63
C ALA A 239 2.37 12.41 9.91
N VAL A 240 2.75 13.67 10.10
CA VAL A 240 4.04 14.03 10.67
C VAL A 240 3.84 14.79 11.96
N ILE A 241 4.76 14.55 12.90
CA ILE A 241 4.86 15.19 14.20
C ILE A 241 6.30 15.69 14.38
N ASP A 242 6.54 16.58 15.34
CA ASP A 242 7.90 16.88 15.75
C ASP A 242 8.59 15.61 16.28
N GLU A 243 9.92 15.60 16.32
CA GLU A 243 10.66 14.49 16.88
C GLU A 243 10.22 14.21 18.33
N VAL A 244 10.16 12.93 18.68
CA VAL A 244 9.79 12.50 20.02
C VAL A 244 11.07 12.18 20.80
N PRO A 245 11.39 12.91 21.88
CA PRO A 245 12.58 12.66 22.68
C PRO A 245 12.63 11.26 23.28
N TRP A 246 13.84 10.78 23.56
CA TRP A 246 14.01 9.53 24.31
C TRP A 246 13.26 9.59 25.65
N GLY A 247 12.56 8.50 26.00
CA GLY A 247 11.76 8.40 27.21
C GLY A 247 10.31 8.87 27.08
N GLU A 248 9.93 9.49 25.95
CA GLU A 248 8.55 9.93 25.65
C GLU A 248 7.76 8.94 24.80
N PHE A 249 8.24 7.71 24.66
CA PHE A 249 7.60 6.65 23.89
C PHE A 249 7.94 5.28 24.49
N THR A 250 7.18 4.24 24.10
CA THR A 250 7.49 2.85 24.45
C THR A 250 7.86 2.04 23.21
N ILE A 251 8.72 1.05 23.37
CA ILE A 251 9.25 0.23 22.28
C ILE A 251 8.73 -1.20 22.41
N ARG A 252 8.19 -1.75 21.33
CA ARG A 252 7.81 -3.16 21.21
C ARG A 252 8.61 -3.81 20.08
N LYS A 253 9.29 -4.91 20.37
CA LYS A 253 9.98 -5.68 19.33
C LYS A 253 8.94 -6.39 18.45
N LEU A 254 9.21 -6.41 17.15
CA LEU A 254 8.43 -7.11 16.14
C LEU A 254 9.35 -8.11 15.45
N GLY A 255 8.81 -9.29 15.12
CA GLY A 255 9.62 -10.38 14.59
C GLY A 255 10.41 -11.10 15.70
N GLY A 256 10.65 -12.39 15.47
CA GLY A 256 11.20 -13.32 16.45
C GLY A 256 10.11 -14.10 17.17
N ASP A 257 10.22 -15.43 17.12
CA ASP A 257 9.73 -16.30 18.20
C ASP A 257 10.60 -16.09 19.45
#